data_AF-A0A5T2A2J0-F1
#
_entry.id   AF-A0A5T2A2J0-F1
#
_cell.length_a   1.000
_cell.length_b   1.000
_cell.length_c   1.000
_cell.angle_alpha   90.00
_cell.angle_beta   90.00
_cell.angle_gamma   90.00
#
_symmetry.space_group_name_H-M   'P 1'
#
loop_
_entity.id
_entity.type
_entity.pdbx_description
1 polymer ?
#
loop_
_entity_poly.entity_id
_entity_poly.type
_entity_poly.pdbx_seq_one_letter_code
_entity_poly.pdbx_strand_id
1 'polypeptide(L)'
;MQLVELTKKFLSTQNISQNNLSDRLGINKSYMVGYMKKGSSYKYASKVESLLEKYIKSFVEEKSVKELQTPFIATKDAKAINVTIESAMSNREMGVIIGEAGTGKSRAIKEYATKNGTRVVLFEATTET
;
A
#
# COMPACT_ATOMS: atom_id res chain seq x y z
N MET A 1 1.35 -23.42 -11.81
CA MET A 1 0.36 -22.93 -12.80
C MET A 1 -0.56 -21.85 -12.23
N GLN A 2 -1.11 -22.02 -11.02
CA GLN A 2 -1.99 -21.03 -10.38
C GLN A 2 -1.38 -19.61 -10.27
N LEU A 3 -0.10 -19.47 -9.91
CA LEU A 3 0.53 -18.16 -9.74
C LEU A 3 0.66 -17.37 -11.07
N VAL A 4 0.95 -18.05 -12.18
CA VAL A 4 1.03 -17.40 -13.51
C VAL A 4 -0.32 -16.83 -13.93
N GLU A 5 -1.40 -17.56 -13.67
CA GLU A 5 -2.76 -17.13 -13.99
C GLU A 5 -3.19 -15.95 -13.11
N LEU A 6 -2.93 -16.03 -11.80
CA LEU A 6 -3.13 -14.91 -10.86
C LEU A 6 -2.34 -13.67 -11.30
N THR A 7 -1.11 -13.85 -11.76
CA THR A 7 -0.26 -12.77 -12.25
C THR A 7 -0.86 -12.13 -13.51
N LYS A 8 -1.36 -12.91 -14.46
CA LYS A 8 -2.03 -12.37 -15.66
C LYS A 8 -3.26 -11.54 -15.29
N LYS A 9 -4.08 -12.03 -14.37
CA LYS A 9 -5.25 -11.30 -13.86
C LYS A 9 -4.85 -10.02 -13.13
N PHE A 10 -3.77 -10.07 -12.36
CA PHE A 10 -3.23 -8.90 -11.68
C PHE A 10 -2.77 -7.82 -12.67
N LEU A 11 -1.99 -8.19 -13.69
CA LEU A 11 -1.49 -7.28 -14.72
C LEU A 11 -2.63 -6.58 -15.48
N SER A 12 -3.69 -7.31 -15.83
CA SER A 12 -4.86 -6.74 -16.50
C SER A 12 -5.65 -5.81 -15.58
N THR A 13 -5.86 -6.21 -14.33
CA THR A 13 -6.61 -5.40 -13.34
C THR A 13 -5.89 -4.11 -12.98
N GLN A 14 -4.55 -4.13 -12.93
CA GLN A 14 -3.73 -2.97 -12.61
C GLN A 14 -3.30 -2.15 -13.83
N ASN A 15 -3.61 -2.62 -15.04
CA ASN A 15 -3.16 -2.03 -16.29
C ASN A 15 -1.63 -1.76 -16.34
N ILE A 16 -0.84 -2.74 -15.87
CA ILE A 16 0.63 -2.68 -15.90
C ILE A 16 1.21 -3.79 -16.78
N SER A 17 2.37 -3.53 -17.38
CA SER A 17 3.07 -4.51 -18.21
C SER A 17 3.92 -5.48 -17.39
N GLN A 18 4.24 -6.64 -17.97
CA GLN A 18 5.17 -7.61 -17.37
C GLN A 18 6.54 -6.99 -17.11
N ASN A 19 7.01 -6.10 -18.00
CA ASN A 19 8.29 -5.40 -17.84
C ASN A 19 8.24 -4.44 -16.64
N ASN A 20 7.15 -3.70 -16.48
CA ASN A 20 6.98 -2.81 -15.33
C ASN A 20 6.94 -3.60 -14.01
N LEU A 21 6.24 -4.74 -13.98
CA LEU A 21 6.24 -5.62 -12.81
C LEU A 21 7.63 -6.21 -12.52
N SER A 22 8.39 -6.56 -13.56
CA SER A 22 9.77 -7.05 -13.42
C SER A 22 10.68 -5.99 -12.79
N ASP A 23 10.56 -4.73 -13.24
CA ASP A 23 11.32 -3.60 -12.71
C ASP A 23 11.00 -3.36 -11.22
N ARG A 24 9.72 -3.42 -10.83
CA ARG A 24 9.29 -3.28 -9.42
C ARG A 24 9.82 -4.39 -8.51
N LEU A 25 9.92 -5.61 -9.03
CA LEU A 25 10.39 -6.77 -8.29
C LEU A 25 11.92 -6.93 -8.30
N GLY A 26 12.64 -6.09 -9.06
CA GLY A 26 14.08 -6.25 -9.27
C GLY A 26 14.46 -7.54 -10.02
N ILE A 27 13.54 -8.10 -10.81
CA ILE A 27 13.74 -9.37 -11.53
C ILE A 27 14.19 -9.07 -12.96
N ASN A 28 15.12 -9.89 -13.46
CA ASN A 28 15.50 -9.83 -14.87
C ASN A 28 14.28 -10.10 -15.78
N LYS A 29 13.98 -9.18 -16.71
CA LYS A 29 12.83 -9.22 -17.62
C LYS A 29 12.72 -10.54 -18.39
N SER A 30 13.84 -11.11 -18.83
CA SER A 30 13.87 -12.39 -19.55
C SER A 30 13.44 -13.56 -18.65
N TYR A 31 13.71 -13.50 -17.34
CA TYR A 31 13.26 -14.53 -16.41
C TYR A 31 11.75 -14.45 -16.18
N MET A 32 11.20 -13.24 -16.04
CA MET A 32 9.75 -13.04 -15.95
C MET A 32 9.04 -13.56 -17.20
N VAL A 33 9.52 -13.20 -18.40
CA VAL A 33 8.92 -13.68 -19.66
C VAL A 33 9.02 -15.20 -19.79
N GLY A 34 10.16 -15.79 -19.43
CA GLY A 34 10.36 -17.25 -19.43
C GLY A 34 9.43 -17.97 -18.45
N TYR A 35 9.29 -17.42 -17.24
CA TYR A 35 8.39 -17.93 -16.22
C TYR A 35 6.91 -17.83 -16.63
N MET A 36 6.48 -16.70 -17.19
CA MET A 36 5.09 -16.50 -17.63
C MET A 36 4.66 -17.46 -18.76
N LYS A 37 5.61 -18.02 -19.51
CA LYS A 37 5.36 -19.02 -20.57
C LYS A 37 5.41 -20.46 -20.06
N LYS A 38 6.41 -20.80 -19.23
CA LYS A 38 6.72 -22.19 -18.84
C LYS A 38 6.29 -22.53 -17.41
N GLY A 39 5.86 -21.54 -16.63
CA GLY A 39 5.52 -21.69 -15.22
C GLY A 39 6.68 -22.24 -14.39
N SER A 40 6.33 -23.04 -13.39
CA SER A 40 7.27 -23.66 -12.44
C SER A 40 8.29 -24.60 -13.11
N SER A 41 8.03 -25.05 -14.35
CA SER A 41 8.97 -25.85 -15.14
C SER A 41 10.10 -25.03 -15.77
N TYR A 42 10.12 -23.70 -15.57
CA TYR A 42 11.18 -22.84 -16.07
C TYR A 42 12.46 -22.96 -15.22
N LYS A 43 13.63 -22.99 -15.88
CA LYS A 43 14.95 -23.11 -15.23
C LYS A 43 15.19 -22.10 -14.10
N TYR A 44 14.64 -20.89 -14.21
CA TYR A 44 14.80 -19.83 -13.22
C TYR A 44 13.49 -19.50 -12.47
N ALA A 45 12.54 -20.45 -12.43
CA ALA A 45 11.26 -20.24 -11.74
C ALA A 45 11.44 -19.83 -10.27
N SER A 46 12.38 -20.43 -9.55
CA SER A 46 12.67 -20.11 -8.15
C SER A 46 13.14 -18.66 -7.93
N LYS A 47 13.71 -18.00 -8.94
CA LYS A 47 14.10 -16.58 -8.89
C LYS A 47 12.94 -15.62 -9.13
N VAL A 48 11.77 -16.13 -9.51
CA VAL A 48 10.58 -15.34 -9.83
C VAL A 48 9.45 -15.63 -8.84
N GLU A 49 9.19 -16.91 -8.56
CA GLU A 49 8.02 -17.36 -7.80
C GLU A 49 7.90 -16.73 -6.42
N SER A 50 8.97 -16.76 -5.62
CA SER A 50 8.94 -16.26 -4.24
C SER A 50 8.65 -14.76 -4.17
N LEU A 51 9.31 -13.96 -5.01
CA LEU A 51 9.13 -12.52 -5.08
C LEU A 51 7.74 -12.15 -5.61
N LEU A 52 7.30 -12.85 -6.65
CA LEU A 52 6.00 -12.63 -7.28
C LEU A 52 4.84 -13.00 -6.33
N GLU A 53 4.96 -14.12 -5.63
CA GLU A 53 3.98 -14.58 -4.65
C GLU A 53 3.88 -13.59 -3.47
N LYS A 54 5.02 -13.17 -2.90
CA LYS A 54 5.04 -12.17 -1.82
C LYS A 54 4.36 -10.87 -2.24
N TYR A 55 4.67 -10.38 -3.44
CA TYR A 55 4.13 -9.13 -3.95
C TYR A 55 2.63 -9.20 -4.25
N ILE A 56 2.17 -10.26 -4.91
CA ILE A 56 0.74 -10.46 -5.22
C ILE A 56 -0.06 -10.65 -3.93
N LYS A 57 0.46 -11.40 -2.95
CA LYS A 57 -0.22 -11.61 -1.66
C LYS A 57 -0.37 -10.30 -0.89
N SER A 58 0.70 -9.51 -0.78
CA SER A 58 0.66 -8.18 -0.15
C SER A 58 -0.38 -7.28 -0.81
N PHE A 59 -0.47 -7.31 -2.14
CA PHE A 59 -1.42 -6.49 -2.87
C PHE A 59 -2.89 -6.92 -2.68
N VAL A 60 -3.16 -8.23 -2.65
CA VAL A 60 -4.50 -8.77 -2.40
C VAL A 60 -4.95 -8.45 -0.97
N GLU A 61 -4.05 -8.59 0.01
CA GLU A 61 -4.31 -8.21 1.40
C GLU A 61 -4.60 -6.71 1.53
N GLU A 62 -3.81 -5.83 0.88
CA GLU A 62 -4.09 -4.39 0.85
C GLU A 62 -5.45 -4.03 0.23
N LYS A 63 -5.85 -4.71 -0.85
CA LYS A 63 -7.15 -4.48 -1.49
C LYS A 63 -8.32 -4.92 -0.60
N SER A 64 -8.20 -6.07 0.07
CA SER A 64 -9.24 -6.56 0.99
C SER A 64 -9.50 -5.60 2.15
N VAL A 65 -8.46 -4.89 2.62
CA VAL A 65 -8.60 -3.84 3.64
C VAL A 65 -9.20 -2.55 3.06
N LYS A 66 -8.89 -2.20 1.81
CA LYS A 66 -9.46 -1.04 1.12
C LYS A 66 -10.94 -1.20 0.78
N GLU A 67 -11.47 -2.42 0.62
CA GLU A 67 -12.90 -2.67 0.34
C GLU A 67 -13.80 -2.52 1.58
N LEU A 68 -13.22 -2.46 2.80
CA LEU A 68 -13.93 -2.05 4.01
C LEU A 68 -13.87 -0.52 4.18
N GLN A 69 -14.35 0.25 3.21
CA GLN A 69 -14.53 1.70 3.40
C GLN A 69 -15.78 1.98 4.23
N THR A 70 -15.72 1.65 5.52
CA THR A 70 -16.70 2.18 6.47
C THR A 70 -16.56 3.72 6.49
N PRO A 71 -17.69 4.46 6.50
CA PRO A 71 -17.66 5.91 6.56
C PRO A 71 -16.84 6.38 7.76
N PHE A 72 -16.14 7.49 7.61
CA PHE A 72 -15.38 8.07 8.71
C PHE A 72 -16.32 8.56 9.81
N ILE A 73 -16.13 8.05 11.03
CA ILE A 73 -16.87 8.51 12.22
C ILE A 73 -15.93 9.33 13.08
N ALA A 74 -16.36 10.55 13.45
CA ALA A 74 -15.64 11.42 14.35
C ALA A 74 -15.73 10.92 15.80
N THR A 75 -14.90 9.92 16.14
CA THR A 75 -14.72 9.41 17.51
C THR A 75 -14.10 10.47 18.42
N LYS A 76 -14.07 10.19 19.74
CA LYS A 76 -13.38 11.07 20.71
C LYS A 76 -11.91 11.28 20.33
N ASP A 77 -11.21 10.22 19.97
CA ASP A 77 -9.79 10.26 19.58
C ASP A 77 -9.59 11.06 18.29
N ALA A 78 -10.44 10.85 17.28
CA ALA A 78 -10.39 11.62 16.04
C ALA A 78 -10.58 13.12 16.28
N LYS A 79 -11.50 13.50 17.19
CA LYS A 79 -11.71 14.91 17.57
C LYS A 79 -10.49 15.48 18.29
N ALA A 80 -9.91 14.74 19.23
CA ALA A 80 -8.72 15.16 19.96
C ALA A 80 -7.51 15.35 19.04
N ILE A 81 -7.31 14.44 18.08
CA ILE A 81 -6.29 14.56 17.04
C ILE A 81 -6.48 15.83 16.23
N ASN A 82 -7.71 16.10 15.74
CA ASN A 82 -7.98 17.30 14.95
C ASN A 82 -7.71 18.60 15.73
N VAL A 83 -8.13 18.66 17.00
CA VAL A 83 -7.86 19.83 17.87
C VAL A 83 -6.36 20.02 18.08
N THR A 84 -5.61 18.92 18.23
CA THR A 84 -4.15 18.97 18.38
C THR A 84 -3.48 19.53 17.12
N ILE A 85 -3.92 19.10 15.93
CA ILE A 85 -3.40 19.61 14.66
C ILE A 85 -3.69 21.10 14.50
N GLU A 86 -4.93 21.53 14.75
CA GLU A 86 -5.32 22.95 14.64
C GLU A 86 -4.56 23.84 15.63
N SER A 87 -4.34 23.34 16.85
CA SER A 87 -3.59 24.07 17.88
C SER A 87 -2.12 24.24 17.48
N ALA A 88 -1.47 23.15 17.01
CA ALA A 88 -0.10 23.19 16.54
C ALA A 88 0.06 24.13 15.33
N MET A 89 -0.88 24.09 14.39
CA MET A 89 -0.89 25.00 13.23
C MET A 89 -1.07 26.46 13.64
N SER A 90 -1.99 26.74 14.56
CA SER A 90 -2.28 28.10 15.03
C SER A 90 -1.09 28.71 15.78
N ASN A 91 -0.43 27.91 16.61
CA ASN A 91 0.75 28.33 17.39
C ASN A 91 2.04 28.31 16.57
N ARG A 92 2.04 27.75 15.35
CA ARG A 92 3.23 27.53 14.52
C ARG A 92 4.28 26.66 15.21
N GLU A 93 3.81 25.62 15.88
CA GLU A 93 4.62 24.68 16.65
C GLU A 93 4.51 23.27 16.09
N MET A 94 5.40 22.38 16.54
CA MET A 94 5.30 20.95 16.24
C MET A 94 4.47 20.25 17.32
N GLY A 95 3.44 19.53 16.89
CA GLY A 95 2.65 18.64 17.75
C GLY A 95 3.01 17.18 17.49
N VAL A 96 3.00 16.35 18.54
CA VAL A 96 3.22 14.90 18.42
C VAL A 96 1.99 14.17 18.93
N ILE A 97 1.47 13.25 18.11
CA ILE A 97 0.34 12.38 18.46
C ILE A 97 0.88 10.96 18.60
N ILE A 98 0.82 10.41 19.80
CA ILE A 98 1.29 9.06 20.13
C ILE A 98 0.10 8.23 20.63
N GLY A 99 0.10 6.94 20.33
CA GLY A 99 -0.89 6.01 20.84
C GLY A 99 -0.64 4.60 20.31
N GLU A 100 -1.36 3.62 20.84
CA GLU A 100 -1.21 2.22 20.46
C GLU A 100 -1.53 1.95 18.98
N ALA A 101 -1.01 0.87 18.42
CA ALA A 101 -1.32 0.46 17.05
C ALA A 101 -2.82 0.16 16.90
N GLY A 102 -3.41 0.52 15.76
CA GLY A 102 -4.83 0.26 15.50
C GLY A 102 -5.82 1.30 16.07
N THR A 103 -5.38 2.27 16.86
CA THR A 103 -6.26 3.33 17.44
C THR A 103 -6.76 4.37 16.42
N GLY A 104 -6.45 4.21 15.13
CA GLY A 104 -6.97 5.08 14.08
C GLY A 104 -6.18 6.36 13.83
N LYS A 105 -4.97 6.54 14.40
CA LYS A 105 -4.09 7.70 14.14
C LYS A 105 -3.94 8.02 12.65
N SER A 106 -3.49 7.04 11.86
CA SER A 106 -3.28 7.21 10.42
C SER A 106 -4.59 7.47 9.67
N ARG A 107 -5.71 6.88 10.11
CA ARG A 107 -7.04 7.10 9.53
C ARG A 107 -7.51 8.54 9.77
N ALA A 108 -7.36 9.05 10.99
CA ALA A 108 -7.75 10.41 11.37
C ALA A 108 -6.93 11.47 10.62
N ILE A 109 -5.60 11.31 10.53
CA ILE A 109 -4.72 12.24 9.81
C ILE A 109 -5.03 12.26 8.31
N LYS A 110 -5.27 11.10 7.68
CA LYS A 110 -5.67 11.01 6.25
C LYS A 110 -7.00 11.71 5.98
N GLU A 111 -7.97 11.53 6.87
CA GLU A 111 -9.26 12.22 6.78
C GLU A 111 -9.08 13.75 6.91
N TYR A 112 -8.29 14.20 7.89
CA TYR A 112 -8.02 15.61 8.11
C TYR A 112 -7.35 16.25 6.88
N ALA A 113 -6.32 15.60 6.31
CA ALA A 113 -5.66 16.07 5.10
C ALA A 113 -6.62 16.14 3.90
N THR A 114 -7.46 15.12 3.72
CA THR A 114 -8.48 15.09 2.65
C THR A 114 -9.47 16.25 2.79
N LYS A 115 -9.91 16.59 4.01
CA LYS A 115 -10.84 17.70 4.27
C LYS A 115 -10.22 19.08 4.09
N ASN A 116 -8.93 19.23 4.41
CA ASN A 116 -8.25 20.53 4.40
C ASN A 116 -7.47 20.81 3.10
N GLY A 117 -7.38 19.82 2.20
CA GLY A 117 -6.89 20.00 0.83
C GLY A 117 -5.49 20.60 0.78
N THR A 118 -5.33 21.69 0.01
CA THR A 118 -4.04 22.32 -0.28
C THR A 118 -3.35 22.98 0.92
N ARG A 119 -4.04 23.11 2.07
CA ARG A 119 -3.45 23.68 3.29
C ARG A 119 -2.51 22.72 4.02
N VAL A 120 -2.55 21.43 3.68
CA VAL A 120 -1.85 20.37 4.41
C VAL A 120 -1.12 19.48 3.40
N VAL A 121 0.12 19.10 3.73
CA VAL A 121 0.86 18.07 3.00
C VAL A 121 1.06 16.88 3.94
N LEU A 122 0.57 15.71 3.54
CA LEU A 122 0.71 14.48 4.31
C LEU A 122 1.87 13.65 3.77
N PHE A 123 2.85 13.37 4.62
CA PHE A 123 3.91 12.41 4.36
C PHE A 123 3.63 11.13 5.15
N GLU A 124 3.60 9.99 4.46
CA GLU A 124 3.48 8.67 5.08
C GLU A 124 4.76 7.89 4.78
N ALA A 125 5.46 7.49 5.85
CA ALA A 125 6.65 6.66 5.76
C ALA A 125 6.42 5.41 6.61
N THR A 126 6.42 4.26 5.98
CA THR A 126 6.37 2.96 6.64
C THR A 126 7.76 2.35 6.52
N THR A 127 8.35 1.93 7.64
CA THR A 127 9.59 1.14 7.60
C THR A 127 9.29 -0.22 7.00
N GLU A 128 9.90 -0.55 5.87
CA GLU A 128 9.92 -1.93 5.37
C GLU A 128 10.73 -2.79 6.35
N THR A 129 10.07 -3.74 7.02
CA THR A 129 10.70 -4.83 7.78
C THR A 129 10.60 -6.14 7.01
#